data_AF-A0A7U6KE65-F1
#
_entry.id   AF-A0A7U6KE65-F1
#
_cell.length_a   1.000
_cell.length_b   1.000
_cell.length_c   1.000
_cell.angle_alpha   90.00
_cell.angle_beta   90.00
_cell.angle_gamma   90.00
#
_symmetry.space_group_name_H-M   'P 1'
#
loop_
_entity.id
_entity.type
_entity.pdbx_description
1 polymer ?
#
loop_
_entity_poly.entity_id
_entity_poly.type
_entity_poly.pdbx_seq_one_letter_code
_entity_poly.pdbx_strand_id
1 'polypeptide(L)'
;MYKKSLKLLFGIFTAIGTAMVILGVVLYFVFGSAAGQLKDSFGSDIGVNVNLFMLLVTGGIGVIFLLIGVIGLMVTNKKEKMKRKLKETGRAIYASILTVEQNRNIIINGRCPYQIIAQYVDESTKTIYQYKSEYISEYPSYAKEGENVRIYIDPENKKKYFMDVESLSQMTGYKVEKL
;
A
#
# COMPACT_ATOMS: atom_id res chain seq x y z
N MET A 1 -7.26 10.01 6.67
CA MET A 1 -6.99 8.91 7.61
C MET A 1 -6.54 7.57 6.98
N TYR A 2 -6.94 7.20 5.75
CA TYR A 2 -6.65 5.87 5.15
C TYR A 2 -5.19 5.37 5.22
N LYS A 3 -4.19 6.23 4.95
CA LYS A 3 -2.77 5.82 4.95
C LYS A 3 -2.27 5.38 6.33
N LYS A 4 -2.76 6.01 7.41
CA LYS A 4 -2.43 5.66 8.79
C LYS A 4 -3.08 4.33 9.16
N SER A 5 -4.35 4.15 8.80
CA SER A 5 -5.10 2.90 9.00
C SER A 5 -4.51 1.74 8.20
N LEU A 6 -4.02 1.98 6.98
CA LEU A 6 -3.41 0.95 6.13
C LEU A 6 -2.06 0.47 6.69
N LYS A 7 -1.23 1.39 7.20
CA LYS A 7 0.01 1.03 7.91
C LYS A 7 -0.26 0.24 9.18
N LEU A 8 -1.29 0.64 9.93
CA LEU A 8 -1.72 -0.08 11.14
C LEU A 8 -2.15 -1.50 10.79
N LEU A 9 -2.96 -1.66 9.74
CA LEU A 9 -3.41 -2.97 9.24
C LEU A 9 -2.24 -3.87 8.87
N PHE A 10 -1.30 -3.39 8.04
CA PHE A 10 -0.12 -4.19 7.67
C PHE A 10 0.79 -4.48 8.88
N GLY A 11 0.87 -3.56 9.85
CA GLY A 11 1.55 -3.78 11.12
C GLY A 11 0.92 -4.93 11.94
N ILE A 12 -0.41 -4.98 12.02
CA ILE A 12 -1.13 -6.08 12.68
C ILE A 12 -0.85 -7.40 11.96
N PHE A 13 -0.89 -7.43 10.63
CA PHE A 13 -0.55 -8.62 9.85
C PHE A 13 0.89 -9.10 10.10
N THR A 14 1.86 -8.19 10.19
CA THR A 14 3.24 -8.57 10.57
C THR A 14 3.32 -9.15 11.97
N ALA A 15 2.61 -8.58 12.95
CA ALA A 15 2.64 -9.05 14.33
C ALA A 15 2.01 -10.45 14.45
N ILE A 16 0.84 -10.66 13.82
CA ILE A 16 0.17 -11.97 13.79
C ILE A 16 1.03 -13.01 13.08
N GLY A 17 1.57 -12.67 11.89
CA GLY A 17 2.44 -13.59 11.15
C GLY A 17 3.67 -14.01 11.96
N THR A 18 4.32 -13.06 12.64
CA THR A 18 5.46 -13.35 13.52
C THR A 18 5.06 -14.26 14.68
N ALA A 19 3.94 -13.98 15.35
CA ALA A 19 3.45 -14.81 16.45
C ALA A 19 3.12 -16.24 15.98
N MET A 20 2.52 -16.40 14.79
CA MET A 20 2.21 -17.72 14.22
C MET A 20 3.47 -18.51 13.88
N VAL A 21 4.52 -17.86 13.36
CA VAL A 21 5.81 -18.51 13.10
C VAL A 21 6.44 -18.97 14.42
N ILE A 22 6.47 -18.12 15.44
CA ILE A 22 6.99 -18.48 16.77
C ILE A 22 6.20 -19.65 17.36
N LEU A 23 4.87 -19.61 17.29
CA LEU A 23 4.01 -20.68 17.76
C LEU A 23 4.26 -21.99 17.03
N GLY A 24 4.43 -21.96 15.70
CA GLY A 24 4.77 -23.15 14.91
C GLY A 24 6.10 -23.78 15.34
N VAL A 25 7.12 -22.97 15.62
CA VAL A 25 8.43 -23.44 16.11
C VAL A 25 8.31 -24.02 17.52
N VAL A 26 7.57 -23.36 18.42
CA VAL A 26 7.34 -23.85 19.79
C VAL A 26 6.57 -25.17 19.77
N LEU A 27 5.51 -25.27 18.97
CA LEU A 27 4.74 -26.51 18.81
C LEU A 27 5.60 -27.63 18.24
N TYR A 28 6.45 -27.34 17.24
CA TYR A 28 7.39 -28.32 16.71
C TYR A 28 8.32 -28.88 17.80
N PHE A 29 8.82 -28.03 18.70
CA PHE A 29 9.70 -28.47 19.79
C PHE A 29 8.94 -29.24 20.89
N VAL A 30 7.77 -28.74 21.31
CA VAL A 30 6.94 -29.38 22.34
C VAL A 30 6.41 -30.73 21.86
N PHE A 31 5.82 -30.80 20.67
CA PHE A 31 5.36 -32.06 20.08
C PHE A 31 6.51 -32.96 19.63
N GLY A 32 7.67 -32.40 19.27
CA GLY A 32 8.90 -33.16 19.07
C GLY A 32 9.32 -33.90 20.35
N SER A 33 9.28 -33.21 21.50
CA SER A 33 9.59 -33.80 22.81
C SER A 33 8.54 -34.82 23.28
N ALA A 34 7.25 -34.59 22.99
CA ALA A 34 6.16 -35.51 23.31
C ALA A 34 6.12 -36.74 22.38
N ALA A 35 6.40 -36.57 21.10
CA ALA A 35 6.56 -37.66 20.13
C ALA A 35 7.76 -38.56 20.50
N GLY A 36 8.79 -38.00 21.14
CA GLY A 36 9.88 -38.76 21.75
C GLY A 36 9.41 -39.78 22.80
N GLN A 37 8.29 -39.52 23.49
CA GLN A 37 7.68 -40.46 24.46
C GLN A 37 6.70 -41.45 23.81
N LEU A 38 6.07 -41.07 22.68
CA LEU A 38 5.17 -41.94 21.89
C LEU A 38 5.92 -42.82 20.88
N LYS A 39 7.23 -42.59 20.71
CA LYS A 39 8.16 -43.31 19.83
C LYS A 39 8.18 -44.82 20.11
N ASP A 40 7.96 -45.19 21.36
CA ASP A 40 7.98 -46.59 21.83
C ASP A 40 6.67 -47.33 21.53
N SER A 41 5.59 -46.62 21.17
CA SER A 41 4.26 -47.20 20.93
C SER A 41 3.81 -47.17 19.46
N PHE A 42 4.32 -46.24 18.63
CA PHE A 42 3.80 -46.04 17.25
C PHE A 42 4.86 -46.10 16.13
N GLY A 43 6.12 -46.43 16.44
CA GLY A 43 7.19 -46.50 15.44
C GLY A 43 7.68 -45.11 14.99
N SER A 44 8.99 -44.97 14.80
CA SER A 44 9.69 -43.68 14.60
C SER A 44 9.22 -42.86 13.40
N ASP A 45 8.71 -43.51 12.36
CA ASP A 45 8.47 -42.86 11.08
C ASP A 45 7.16 -42.07 11.04
N ILE A 46 6.15 -42.45 11.84
CA ILE A 46 4.86 -41.75 11.88
C ILE A 46 5.00 -40.42 12.65
N GLY A 47 5.72 -40.41 13.77
CA GLY A 47 5.89 -39.24 14.64
C GLY A 47 6.68 -38.08 13.99
N VAL A 48 7.73 -38.39 13.22
CA VAL A 48 8.53 -37.35 12.54
C VAL A 48 7.75 -36.70 11.41
N ASN A 49 6.97 -37.49 10.67
CA ASN A 49 6.17 -37.00 9.54
C ASN A 49 5.01 -36.08 9.99
N VAL A 50 4.34 -36.38 11.10
CA VAL A 50 3.25 -35.51 11.62
C VAL A 50 3.76 -34.19 12.19
N ASN A 51 4.94 -34.18 12.84
CA ASN A 51 5.55 -32.96 13.37
C ASN A 51 6.03 -32.02 12.26
N LEU A 52 6.64 -32.59 11.21
CA LEU A 52 7.06 -31.82 10.04
C LEU A 52 5.84 -31.28 9.27
N PHE A 53 4.78 -32.08 9.16
CA PHE A 53 3.52 -31.66 8.54
C PHE A 53 2.89 -30.47 9.30
N MET A 54 2.82 -30.51 10.63
CA MET A 54 2.30 -29.39 11.42
C MET A 54 3.15 -28.13 11.28
N LEU A 55 4.48 -28.25 11.28
CA LEU A 55 5.38 -27.11 11.08
C LEU A 55 5.18 -26.47 9.70
N LEU A 56 5.01 -27.28 8.65
CA LEU A 56 4.77 -26.79 7.29
C LEU A 56 3.44 -26.06 7.18
N VAL A 57 2.38 -26.57 7.80
CA VAL A 57 1.05 -25.92 7.77
C VAL A 57 1.08 -24.62 8.57
N THR A 58 1.43 -24.67 9.86
CA THR A 58 1.34 -23.50 10.74
C THR A 58 2.45 -22.48 10.45
N GLY A 59 3.68 -22.95 10.25
CA GLY A 59 4.82 -22.10 9.90
C GLY A 59 4.70 -21.54 8.49
N GLY A 60 4.27 -22.34 7.52
CA GLY A 60 4.07 -21.89 6.14
C GLY A 60 3.03 -20.78 6.03
N ILE A 61 1.88 -20.95 6.69
CA ILE A 61 0.85 -19.90 6.77
C ILE A 61 1.40 -18.66 7.47
N GLY A 62 2.08 -18.81 8.61
CA GLY A 62 2.69 -17.69 9.34
C GLY A 62 3.68 -16.89 8.48
N VAL A 63 4.50 -17.55 7.67
CA VAL A 63 5.43 -16.91 6.73
C VAL A 63 4.69 -16.13 5.65
N ILE A 64 3.60 -16.67 5.09
CA ILE A 64 2.79 -15.96 4.08
C ILE A 64 2.23 -14.66 4.68
N PHE A 65 1.65 -14.73 5.88
CA PHE A 65 1.11 -13.55 6.57
C PHE A 65 2.20 -12.51 6.90
N LEU A 66 3.36 -12.97 7.35
CA LEU A 66 4.52 -12.11 7.62
C LEU A 66 4.99 -11.41 6.33
N LEU A 67 5.13 -12.14 5.22
CA LEU A 67 5.55 -11.59 3.94
C LEU A 67 4.57 -10.52 3.45
N ILE A 68 3.26 -10.79 3.51
CA ILE A 68 2.23 -9.82 3.11
C ILE A 68 2.34 -8.54 3.96
N GLY A 69 2.45 -8.69 5.28
CA GLY A 69 2.59 -7.55 6.19
C GLY A 69 3.85 -6.72 5.90
N VAL A 70 5.02 -7.39 5.78
CA VAL A 70 6.32 -6.72 5.58
C VAL A 70 6.35 -6.01 4.22
N ILE A 71 5.91 -6.69 3.15
CA ILE A 71 5.87 -6.12 1.80
C ILE A 71 4.92 -4.91 1.77
N GLY A 72 3.73 -5.02 2.38
CA GLY A 72 2.77 -3.91 2.48
C GLY A 72 3.34 -2.68 3.19
N LEU A 73 4.03 -2.88 4.32
CA LEU A 73 4.72 -1.79 5.04
C LEU A 73 5.85 -1.16 4.20
N MET A 74 6.65 -1.98 3.50
CA MET A 74 7.71 -1.46 2.65
C MET A 74 7.16 -0.61 1.50
N VAL A 75 6.10 -1.06 0.82
CA VAL A 75 5.50 -0.33 -0.31
C VAL A 75 4.90 1.00 0.14
N THR A 76 4.15 1.01 1.24
CA THR A 76 3.55 2.24 1.78
C THR A 76 4.62 3.26 2.18
N ASN A 77 5.68 2.81 2.85
CA ASN A 77 6.81 3.66 3.23
C ASN A 77 7.60 4.18 2.02
N LYS A 78 7.83 3.35 0.99
CA LYS A 78 8.49 3.78 -0.26
C LYS A 78 7.69 4.87 -0.97
N LYS A 79 6.36 4.74 -1.05
CA LYS A 79 5.49 5.76 -1.68
C LYS A 79 5.56 7.10 -0.95
N GLU A 80 5.57 7.10 0.38
CA GLU A 80 5.71 8.34 1.15
C GLU A 80 7.09 8.98 1.02
N LYS A 81 8.15 8.17 1.05
CA LYS A 81 9.52 8.64 0.80
C LYS A 81 9.63 9.29 -0.58
N MET A 82 9.07 8.64 -1.60
CA MET A 82 9.02 9.19 -2.96
C MET A 82 8.25 10.51 -2.99
N LYS A 83 7.07 10.59 -2.38
CA LYS A 83 6.28 11.82 -2.32
C LYS A 83 7.06 12.97 -1.66
N ARG A 84 7.75 12.73 -0.54
CA ARG A 84 8.57 13.75 0.11
C ARG A 84 9.74 14.18 -0.78
N LYS A 85 10.49 13.23 -1.34
CA LYS A 85 11.60 13.51 -2.25
C LYS A 85 11.13 14.34 -3.46
N LEU A 86 9.98 14.00 -4.06
CA LEU A 86 9.42 14.76 -5.18
C LEU A 86 9.00 16.18 -4.78
N LYS A 87 8.52 16.40 -3.55
CA LYS A 87 8.22 17.75 -3.07
C LYS A 87 9.48 18.59 -2.83
N GLU A 88 10.57 17.96 -2.41
CA GLU A 88 11.83 18.65 -2.07
C GLU A 88 12.72 18.89 -3.30
N THR A 89 12.86 17.90 -4.18
CA THR A 89 13.81 17.91 -5.30
C THR A 89 13.17 17.69 -6.67
N GLY A 90 11.86 17.41 -6.72
CA GLY A 90 11.16 17.17 -7.98
C GLY A 90 10.94 18.47 -8.75
N ARG A 91 10.82 18.37 -10.08
CA ARG A 91 10.46 19.51 -10.91
C ARG A 91 8.95 19.75 -10.79
N ALA A 92 8.56 20.96 -10.41
CA ALA A 92 7.17 21.36 -10.42
C ALA A 92 6.73 21.73 -11.84
N ILE A 93 5.67 21.10 -12.32
CA ILE A 93 4.98 21.46 -13.56
C ILE A 93 3.53 21.84 -13.23
N TYR A 94 2.93 22.69 -14.05
CA TYR A 94 1.52 23.04 -13.97
C TYR A 94 0.79 22.32 -15.09
N ALA A 95 -0.19 21.52 -14.72
CA ALA A 95 -1.02 20.75 -15.64
C ALA A 95 -2.46 21.25 -15.56
N SER A 96 -3.13 21.35 -16.70
CA SER A 96 -4.54 21.75 -16.75
C SER A 96 -5.43 20.57 -16.36
N ILE A 97 -6.40 20.79 -15.48
CA ILE A 97 -7.37 19.77 -15.09
C ILE A 97 -8.27 19.51 -16.29
N LEU A 98 -8.33 18.25 -16.71
CA LEU A 98 -9.19 17.78 -17.79
C LEU A 98 -10.56 17.39 -17.23
N THR A 99 -10.60 16.54 -16.21
CA THR A 99 -11.87 16.05 -15.65
C THR A 99 -11.67 15.40 -14.29
N VAL A 100 -12.77 15.11 -13.62
CA VAL A 100 -12.82 14.32 -12.38
C VAL A 100 -13.60 13.04 -12.67
N GLU A 101 -12.92 11.90 -12.61
CA GLU A 101 -13.52 10.60 -12.87
C GLU A 101 -13.77 9.84 -11.56
N GLN A 102 -14.88 9.12 -11.50
CA GLN A 102 -15.13 8.16 -10.43
C GLN A 102 -14.64 6.77 -10.84
N ASN A 103 -13.73 6.20 -10.06
CA ASN A 103 -13.21 4.87 -10.31
C ASN A 103 -14.16 3.81 -9.74
N ARG A 104 -14.99 3.21 -10.60
CA ARG A 104 -15.98 2.19 -10.22
C ARG A 104 -15.41 0.79 -9.99
N ASN A 105 -14.12 0.57 -10.31
CA ASN A 105 -13.48 -0.73 -10.11
C ASN A 105 -13.01 -0.96 -8.67
N ILE A 106 -13.03 0.08 -7.83
CA ILE A 106 -12.52 0.00 -6.47
C ILE A 106 -13.54 0.64 -5.53
N ILE A 107 -13.81 -0.04 -4.42
CA ILE A 107 -14.66 0.47 -3.35
C ILE A 107 -13.77 0.72 -2.13
N ILE A 108 -13.74 1.98 -1.67
CA ILE A 108 -13.03 2.39 -0.45
C ILE A 108 -14.09 2.90 0.52
N ASN A 109 -14.21 2.26 1.68
CA ASN A 109 -15.23 2.60 2.69
C ASN A 109 -16.68 2.61 2.13
N GLY A 110 -17.02 1.62 1.29
CA GLY A 110 -18.36 1.50 0.71
C GLY A 110 -18.69 2.50 -0.41
N ARG A 111 -17.72 3.31 -0.85
CA ARG A 111 -17.89 4.29 -1.93
C ARG A 111 -16.81 4.15 -2.99
N CYS A 112 -17.17 4.40 -4.25
CA CYS A 112 -16.20 4.46 -5.34
C CYS A 112 -15.47 5.81 -5.31
N PRO A 113 -14.12 5.83 -5.19
CA PRO A 113 -13.37 7.06 -5.05
C PRO A 113 -13.30 7.85 -6.36
N TYR A 114 -13.16 9.17 -6.23
CA TYR A 114 -12.90 10.11 -7.31
C TYR A 114 -11.40 10.28 -7.56
N GLN A 115 -11.02 10.62 -8.78
CA GLN A 115 -9.67 10.98 -9.18
C GLN A 115 -9.70 12.18 -10.13
N ILE A 116 -8.82 13.14 -9.89
CA ILE A 116 -8.62 14.27 -10.78
C ILE A 116 -7.66 13.82 -11.88
N ILE A 117 -8.02 14.06 -13.13
CA ILE A 117 -7.18 13.83 -14.31
C ILE A 117 -6.71 15.19 -14.80
N ALA A 118 -5.40 15.37 -14.87
CA ALA A 118 -4.78 16.59 -15.39
C ALA A 118 -3.87 16.26 -16.56
N GLN A 119 -3.84 17.16 -17.53
CA GLN A 119 -3.07 17.06 -18.76
C GLN A 119 -1.94 18.09 -18.76
N TYR A 120 -0.74 17.64 -19.09
CA TYR A 120 0.43 18.48 -19.31
C TYR A 120 0.91 18.33 -20.75
N VAL A 121 1.02 19.45 -21.45
CA VAL A 121 1.57 19.50 -22.80
C VAL A 121 3.03 19.90 -22.70
N ASP A 122 3.92 18.99 -23.06
CA ASP A 122 5.35 19.27 -23.16
C ASP A 122 5.61 19.88 -24.55
N GLU A 123 5.71 21.21 -24.62
CA GLU A 123 5.90 21.92 -25.90
C GLU A 123 7.21 21.55 -26.58
N SER A 124 8.22 21.16 -25.80
CA SER A 124 9.56 20.82 -26.30
C SER A 124 9.56 19.47 -27.01
N THR A 125 8.80 18.50 -26.50
CA THR A 125 8.69 17.15 -27.09
C THR A 125 7.40 16.95 -27.89
N LYS A 126 6.55 17.98 -27.95
CA LYS A 126 5.18 17.92 -28.51
C LYS A 126 4.39 16.71 -28.00
N THR A 127 4.60 16.34 -26.74
CA THR A 127 3.98 15.16 -26.13
C THR A 127 2.96 15.57 -25.08
N ILE A 128 1.82 14.90 -25.08
CA ILE A 128 0.75 15.10 -24.11
C ILE A 128 0.86 14.03 -23.03
N TYR A 129 1.01 14.44 -21.78
CA TYR A 129 1.03 13.56 -20.62
C TYR A 129 -0.23 13.73 -19.78
N GLN A 130 -0.87 12.62 -19.41
CA GLN A 130 -1.99 12.62 -18.47
C GLN A 130 -1.54 12.06 -17.12
N TYR A 131 -1.84 12.79 -16.06
CA TYR A 131 -1.52 12.44 -14.69
C TYR A 131 -2.81 12.32 -13.87
N LYS A 132 -2.85 11.32 -12.99
CA LYS A 132 -4.01 11.04 -12.13
C LYS A 132 -3.69 11.36 -10.68
N SER A 133 -4.64 11.95 -9.96
CA SER A 133 -4.48 12.17 -8.52
C SER A 133 -4.53 10.86 -7.72
N GLU A 134 -4.13 10.94 -6.45
CA GLU A 134 -4.53 9.94 -5.46
C GLU A 134 -6.06 9.88 -5.35
N TYR A 135 -6.59 8.74 -4.88
CA TYR A 135 -8.02 8.56 -4.65
C TYR A 135 -8.57 9.54 -3.63
N ILE A 136 -9.68 10.18 -3.97
CA ILE A 136 -10.41 11.15 -3.16
C ILE A 136 -11.77 10.54 -2.84
N SER A 137 -12.11 10.43 -1.56
CA SER A 137 -13.36 9.78 -1.12
C SER A 137 -14.59 10.64 -1.43
N GLU A 138 -14.44 11.95 -1.44
CA GLU A 138 -15.50 12.92 -1.70
C GLU A 138 -15.28 13.59 -3.06
N TYR A 139 -16.37 14.05 -3.68
CA TYR A 139 -16.28 14.74 -4.96
C TYR A 139 -15.47 16.05 -4.79
N PRO A 140 -14.34 16.22 -5.49
CA PRO A 140 -13.50 17.40 -5.37
C PRO A 140 -14.13 18.58 -6.16
N SER A 141 -15.13 19.25 -5.58
CA SER A 141 -15.79 20.40 -6.20
C SER A 141 -14.86 21.58 -6.50
N TYR A 142 -13.72 21.64 -5.81
CA TYR A 142 -12.65 22.61 -6.04
C TYR A 142 -11.79 22.32 -7.28
N ALA A 143 -11.89 21.14 -7.89
CA ALA A 143 -11.12 20.78 -9.07
C ALA A 143 -11.95 21.05 -10.33
N LYS A 144 -11.82 22.26 -10.89
CA LYS A 144 -12.55 22.65 -12.10
C LYS A 144 -11.74 22.37 -13.35
N GLU A 145 -12.43 22.00 -14.43
CA GLU A 145 -11.82 21.86 -15.75
C GLU A 145 -11.18 23.17 -16.21
N GLY A 146 -9.98 23.10 -16.77
CA GLY A 146 -9.18 24.25 -17.19
C GLY A 146 -8.34 24.91 -16.09
N GLU A 147 -8.58 24.61 -14.81
CA GLU A 147 -7.71 25.09 -13.73
C GLU A 147 -6.37 24.36 -13.72
N ASN A 148 -5.31 25.07 -13.30
CA ASN A 148 -3.98 24.49 -13.22
C ASN A 148 -3.72 23.85 -11.86
N VAL A 149 -3.30 22.58 -11.87
CA VAL A 149 -2.81 21.87 -10.69
C VAL A 149 -1.30 21.68 -10.76
N ARG A 150 -0.63 21.83 -9.62
CA ARG A 150 0.81 21.58 -9.50
C ARG A 150 1.08 20.08 -9.39
N ILE A 151 1.98 19.59 -10.23
CA ILE A 151 2.46 18.21 -10.21
C ILE A 151 3.98 18.22 -10.07
N TYR A 152 4.49 17.49 -9.08
CA TYR A 152 5.92 17.26 -8.91
C TYR A 152 6.31 16.00 -9.67
N ILE A 153 7.21 16.13 -10.64
CA ILE A 153 7.70 15.01 -11.47
C ILE A 153 9.17 14.75 -11.18
N ASP A 154 9.58 13.48 -11.27
CA ASP A 154 10.99 13.09 -11.30
C ASP A 154 11.56 13.40 -12.71
N PRO A 155 12.59 14.25 -12.84
CA PRO A 155 13.19 14.59 -14.13
C PRO A 155 13.76 13.37 -14.87
N GLU A 156 14.27 12.38 -14.13
CA GLU A 156 14.86 11.16 -14.69
C GLU A 156 13.77 10.14 -15.07
N ASN A 157 12.60 10.23 -14.44
CA ASN A 157 11.52 9.27 -14.65
C ASN A 157 10.13 9.91 -14.50
N LYS A 158 9.59 10.41 -15.62
CA LYS A 158 8.26 11.03 -15.69
C LYS A 158 7.10 10.14 -15.15
N LYS A 159 7.28 8.81 -15.01
CA LYS A 159 6.28 7.92 -14.39
C LYS A 159 6.21 8.07 -12.86
N LYS A 160 7.24 8.60 -12.22
CA LYS A 160 7.25 8.94 -10.80
C LYS A 160 6.82 10.39 -10.63
N TYR A 161 5.59 10.57 -10.16
CA TYR A 161 5.01 11.89 -9.99
C TYR A 161 4.14 11.96 -8.73
N PHE A 162 3.86 13.18 -8.30
CA PHE A 162 2.95 13.48 -7.21
C PHE A 162 2.14 14.75 -7.53
N MET A 163 0.82 14.61 -7.66
CA MET A 163 -0.11 15.73 -7.85
C MET A 163 -0.50 16.34 -6.51
N ASP A 164 -0.31 17.66 -6.37
CA ASP A 164 -0.53 18.38 -5.11
C ASP A 164 -1.94 18.93 -4.96
N VAL A 165 -2.87 18.01 -4.69
CA VAL A 165 -4.31 18.32 -4.51
C VAL A 165 -4.56 19.18 -3.26
N GLU A 166 -3.71 19.06 -2.24
CA GLU A 166 -3.87 19.76 -0.96
C GLU A 166 -3.68 21.27 -1.12
N SER A 167 -2.69 21.68 -1.90
CA SER A 167 -2.46 23.08 -2.27
C SER A 167 -3.60 23.63 -3.14
N LEU A 168 -4.13 22.83 -4.08
CA LEU A 168 -5.26 23.22 -4.93
C LEU A 168 -6.54 23.53 -4.13
N SER A 169 -6.89 22.67 -3.18
CA SER A 169 -8.05 22.90 -2.30
C SER A 169 -7.86 24.13 -1.40
N GLN A 170 -6.66 24.36 -0.89
CA GLN A 170 -6.39 25.53 -0.03
C GLN A 170 -6.52 26.85 -0.81
N MET A 171 -6.07 26.89 -2.07
CA MET A 171 -6.19 28.08 -2.93
C MET A 171 -7.65 28.45 -3.21
N THR A 172 -8.54 27.46 -3.23
CA THR A 172 -9.98 27.64 -3.49
C THR A 172 -10.79 27.87 -2.22
N GLY A 173 -10.14 27.97 -1.05
CA GLY A 173 -10.79 28.22 0.25
C GLY A 173 -11.37 26.98 0.93
N TYR A 174 -11.17 25.78 0.37
CA TYR A 174 -11.66 24.51 0.93
C TYR A 174 -10.58 23.86 1.82
N LYS A 175 -10.93 23.50 3.05
CA LYS A 175 -10.06 22.69 3.92
C LYS A 175 -10.20 21.22 3.54
N VAL A 176 -9.11 20.58 3.08
CA VAL A 176 -9.05 19.12 2.97
C VAL A 176 -8.84 18.54 4.36
N GLU A 177 -9.92 18.22 5.04
CA GLU A 177 -9.81 17.45 6.28
C GLU A 177 -9.55 15.98 5.93
N LYS A 178 -8.39 15.46 6.34
CA LYS A 178 -8.05 14.04 6.19
C LYS A 178 -8.78 13.23 7.27
N LEU A 179 -10.11 13.22 7.25
CA LEU A 179 -10.92 12.28 8.03
C LEU A 179 -10.53 10.84 7.77
#